data_AF-A0A417XU65-F1
#
_entry.id   AF-A0A417XU65-F1
#
_cell.length_a   1.000
_cell.length_b   1.000
_cell.length_c   1.000
_cell.angle_alpha   90.00
_cell.angle_beta   90.00
_cell.angle_gamma   90.00
#
_symmetry.space_group_name_H-M   'P 1'
#
loop_
_entity.id
_entity.type
_entity.pdbx_description
1 polymer ?
#
loop_
_entity_poly.entity_id
_entity_poly.type
_entity_poly.pdbx_seq_one_letter_code
_entity_poly.pdbx_strand_id
1 'polypeptide(L)'
;MSRSGFIRHLPRPQLTYANICSTAALVLALGTGTAYAAATITSADIVDGEVKRPDIASQAVNSGKIAQQGVRAEDVLLGTLTGDQVADGALGSADLADNSVGSLEIQTDGVGATEIRPSSVDADELSDGGVTEDDLGAGSVGGSEVDDSSLTGADIANDGLSMSDIVGGGTTNGHVGFSPISNGRCLEVSLGINGGTAGDGVVITTKGDMPNGVFLYGTEVPAPGTAKAVICNMSGATSPQITDMPVRIHTFH
;
A
#
# COMPACT_ATOMS: atom_id res chain seq x y z
N MET A 1 -32.91 -117.84 61.27
CA MET A 1 -33.42 -117.82 59.88
C MET A 1 -33.46 -116.39 59.40
N SER A 2 -32.97 -116.18 58.17
CA SER A 2 -32.63 -114.91 57.51
C SER A 2 -33.85 -114.15 56.96
N ARG A 3 -33.79 -112.81 56.94
CA ARG A 3 -34.25 -111.89 55.87
C ARG A 3 -34.02 -110.43 56.33
N SER A 4 -32.96 -109.75 55.88
CA SER A 4 -32.83 -109.01 54.61
C SER A 4 -33.66 -107.72 54.59
N GLY A 5 -33.01 -106.60 54.94
CA GLY A 5 -33.56 -105.24 54.93
C GLY A 5 -33.11 -104.47 53.69
N PHE A 6 -34.10 -104.02 52.93
CA PHE A 6 -34.05 -103.40 51.61
C PHE A 6 -33.32 -102.04 51.60
N ILE A 7 -32.39 -101.86 50.65
CA ILE A 7 -31.81 -100.55 50.31
C ILE A 7 -32.86 -99.76 49.52
N ARG A 8 -33.30 -98.60 50.05
CA ARG A 8 -34.14 -97.64 49.31
C ARG A 8 -33.29 -96.90 48.28
N HIS A 9 -33.52 -97.16 47.00
CA HIS A 9 -33.01 -96.31 45.92
C HIS A 9 -33.83 -95.03 45.82
N LEU A 10 -33.19 -93.88 46.06
CA LEU A 10 -33.73 -92.57 45.69
C LEU A 10 -33.75 -92.46 44.16
N PRO A 11 -34.85 -92.00 43.55
CA PRO A 11 -34.92 -91.79 42.10
C PRO A 11 -33.96 -90.66 41.71
N ARG A 12 -32.95 -90.99 40.90
CA ARG A 12 -32.12 -89.98 40.26
C ARG A 12 -32.97 -89.23 39.24
N PRO A 13 -33.04 -87.89 39.27
CA PRO A 13 -33.78 -87.14 38.26
C PRO A 13 -33.18 -87.47 36.89
N GLN A 14 -33.97 -88.12 36.05
CA GLN A 14 -33.58 -88.39 34.68
C GLN A 14 -33.59 -87.06 33.94
N LEU A 15 -32.47 -86.69 33.34
CA LEU A 15 -32.42 -85.55 32.43
C LEU A 15 -33.41 -85.81 31.30
N THR A 16 -34.51 -85.06 31.28
CA THR A 16 -35.46 -85.13 30.18
C THR A 16 -34.78 -84.61 28.92
N TYR A 17 -35.21 -85.12 27.76
CA TYR A 17 -34.71 -84.66 26.46
C TYR A 17 -34.81 -83.13 26.33
N ALA A 18 -35.85 -82.52 26.92
CA ALA A 18 -36.02 -81.07 26.99
C ALA A 18 -34.90 -80.35 27.78
N ASN A 19 -34.42 -80.92 28.88
CA ASN A 19 -33.33 -80.34 29.66
C ASN A 19 -32.00 -80.43 28.93
N ILE A 20 -31.77 -81.53 28.20
CA ILE A 20 -30.58 -81.71 27.37
C ILE A 20 -30.61 -80.76 26.17
N CYS A 21 -31.74 -80.67 25.46
CA CYS A 21 -31.88 -79.75 24.33
C CYS A 21 -31.79 -78.29 24.75
N SER A 22 -32.39 -77.88 25.87
CA SER A 22 -32.33 -76.49 26.33
C SER A 22 -30.91 -76.09 26.77
N THR A 23 -30.20 -76.95 27.48
CA THR A 23 -28.80 -76.71 27.86
C THR A 23 -27.88 -76.75 26.63
N ALA A 24 -28.07 -77.69 25.70
CA ALA A 24 -27.31 -77.72 24.45
C ALA A 24 -27.58 -76.48 23.58
N ALA A 25 -28.83 -76.04 23.44
CA ALA A 25 -29.19 -74.83 22.70
C ALA A 25 -28.61 -73.58 23.35
N LEU A 26 -28.64 -73.49 24.68
CA LEU A 26 -28.04 -72.37 25.41
C LEU A 26 -26.51 -72.35 25.29
N VAL A 27 -25.85 -73.51 25.35
CA VAL A 27 -24.40 -73.65 25.14
C VAL A 27 -24.02 -73.37 23.69
N LEU A 28 -24.86 -73.71 22.71
CA LEU A 28 -24.65 -73.33 21.32
C LEU A 28 -24.91 -71.84 21.07
N ALA A 29 -25.87 -71.23 21.78
CA ALA A 29 -26.17 -69.81 21.65
C ALA A 29 -25.15 -68.91 22.38
N LEU A 30 -24.58 -69.36 23.50
CA LEU A 30 -23.73 -68.54 24.38
C LEU A 30 -22.29 -69.06 24.53
N GLY A 31 -22.05 -70.35 24.31
CA GLY A 31 -20.81 -71.06 24.67
C GLY A 31 -19.84 -71.31 23.51
N THR A 32 -20.29 -71.31 22.25
CA THR A 32 -19.38 -71.40 21.09
C THR A 32 -18.82 -70.04 20.71
N GLY A 33 -18.39 -69.22 21.68
CA GLY A 33 -17.56 -68.02 21.49
C GLY A 33 -18.10 -66.88 20.61
N THR A 34 -19.24 -67.08 19.94
CA THR A 34 -19.88 -66.12 19.04
C THR A 34 -21.25 -65.77 19.60
N ALA A 35 -21.27 -65.21 20.81
CA ALA A 35 -22.29 -64.21 21.10
C ALA A 35 -22.01 -63.03 20.15
N TYR A 36 -22.43 -63.17 18.88
CA TYR A 36 -22.32 -62.20 17.79
C TYR A 36 -21.08 -61.30 17.84
N ALA A 37 -19.89 -61.86 18.05
CA ALA A 37 -18.65 -61.14 17.78
C ALA A 37 -18.50 -61.13 16.25
N ALA A 38 -19.21 -60.22 15.60
CA ALA A 38 -19.03 -59.97 14.18
C ALA A 38 -17.56 -59.58 13.98
N ALA A 39 -16.78 -60.49 13.39
CA ALA A 39 -15.37 -60.25 13.07
C ALA A 39 -15.20 -59.12 12.04
N THR A 40 -16.31 -58.65 11.45
CA THR A 40 -16.39 -57.51 10.55
C THR A 40 -17.70 -56.80 10.85
N ILE A 41 -17.61 -55.54 11.29
CA ILE A 41 -18.73 -54.62 11.40
C ILE A 41 -18.78 -53.85 10.10
N THR A 42 -19.90 -53.93 9.39
CA THR A 42 -20.17 -53.16 8.16
C THR A 42 -21.10 -51.99 8.47
N SER A 43 -21.31 -51.10 7.49
CA SER A 43 -22.29 -50.02 7.63
C SER A 43 -23.71 -50.52 7.90
N ALA A 44 -24.08 -51.73 7.48
CA ALA A 44 -25.41 -52.31 7.72
C ALA A 44 -25.61 -52.76 9.18
N ASP A 45 -24.52 -52.95 9.92
CA ASP A 45 -24.54 -53.38 11.32
C ASP A 45 -24.59 -52.19 12.29
N ILE A 46 -24.41 -50.96 11.78
CA ILE A 46 -24.41 -49.71 12.56
C ILE A 46 -25.69 -48.95 12.25
N VAL A 47 -26.53 -48.74 13.27
CA VAL A 47 -27.73 -47.91 13.15
C VAL A 47 -27.32 -46.44 13.02
N ASP A 48 -28.00 -45.70 12.14
CA ASP A 48 -27.70 -44.30 11.85
C ASP A 48 -27.70 -43.44 13.12
N GLY A 49 -26.60 -42.72 13.31
CA GLY A 49 -26.39 -41.84 14.44
C GLY A 49 -25.98 -42.55 15.73
N GLU A 50 -25.91 -43.88 15.83
CA GLU A 50 -25.55 -44.57 17.09
C GLU A 50 -24.08 -44.40 17.49
N VAL A 51 -23.17 -44.10 16.55
CA VAL A 51 -21.78 -43.75 16.88
C VAL A 51 -21.73 -42.31 17.41
N LYS A 52 -21.56 -42.15 18.71
CA LYS A 52 -21.48 -40.86 19.40
C LYS A 52 -20.03 -40.50 19.75
N ARG A 53 -19.83 -39.27 20.22
CA ARG A 53 -18.49 -38.77 20.64
C ARG A 53 -17.76 -39.71 21.63
N PRO A 54 -18.40 -40.29 22.66
CA PRO A 54 -17.71 -41.20 23.58
C PRO A 54 -17.22 -42.51 22.94
N ASP A 55 -17.81 -42.94 21.82
CA ASP A 55 -17.45 -44.18 21.13
C ASP A 55 -16.18 -44.02 20.28
N ILE A 56 -15.80 -42.78 19.98
CA ILE A 56 -14.61 -42.43 19.21
C ILE A 56 -13.55 -41.90 20.17
N ALA A 57 -12.53 -42.70 20.45
CA ALA A 57 -11.40 -42.27 21.28
C ALA A 57 -10.68 -41.04 20.67
N SER A 58 -10.01 -40.26 21.51
CA SER A 58 -9.20 -39.12 21.06
C SER A 58 -8.19 -39.56 20.00
N GLN A 59 -8.08 -38.79 18.91
CA GLN A 59 -7.22 -39.08 17.75
C GLN A 59 -7.51 -40.39 17.02
N ALA A 60 -8.63 -41.07 17.32
CA ALA A 60 -8.99 -42.32 16.66
C ALA A 60 -9.26 -42.12 15.16
N VAL A 61 -9.71 -40.94 14.74
CA VAL A 61 -9.78 -40.50 13.35
C VAL A 61 -8.70 -39.45 13.14
N ASN A 62 -7.64 -39.81 12.43
CA ASN A 62 -6.52 -38.93 12.10
C ASN A 62 -6.36 -38.82 10.58
N SER A 63 -5.48 -37.94 10.11
CA SER A 63 -5.28 -37.68 8.68
C SER A 63 -4.96 -38.94 7.85
N GLY A 64 -4.26 -39.92 8.42
CA GLY A 64 -3.96 -41.19 7.74
C GLY A 64 -5.16 -42.12 7.57
N LYS A 65 -6.27 -41.87 8.28
CA LYS A 65 -7.52 -42.64 8.20
C LYS A 65 -8.61 -41.95 7.38
N ILE A 66 -8.38 -40.68 7.00
CA ILE A 66 -9.27 -39.93 6.13
C ILE A 66 -8.70 -40.03 4.72
N ALA A 67 -9.50 -40.52 3.76
CA ALA A 67 -9.08 -40.56 2.37
C ALA A 67 -8.84 -39.14 1.84
N GLN A 68 -7.98 -39.01 0.83
CA GLN A 68 -7.79 -37.73 0.13
C GLN A 68 -9.13 -37.23 -0.41
N GLN A 69 -9.46 -35.96 -0.18
CA GLN A 69 -10.78 -35.35 -0.50
C GLN A 69 -11.98 -36.04 0.19
N GLY A 70 -11.74 -36.81 1.25
CA GLY A 70 -12.79 -37.48 2.02
C GLY A 70 -13.62 -36.56 2.92
N VAL A 71 -13.19 -35.32 3.10
CA VAL A 71 -13.95 -34.23 3.74
C VAL A 71 -14.10 -33.12 2.70
N ARG A 72 -15.35 -32.72 2.45
CA ARG A 72 -15.70 -31.67 1.50
C ARG A 72 -16.18 -30.42 2.23
N ALA A 73 -16.38 -29.34 1.49
CA ALA A 73 -16.87 -28.09 2.05
C ALA A 73 -18.23 -28.25 2.74
N GLU A 74 -19.13 -29.07 2.18
CA GLU A 74 -20.45 -29.37 2.76
C GLU A 74 -20.40 -30.16 4.07
N ASP A 75 -19.30 -30.84 4.38
CA ASP A 75 -19.11 -31.61 5.61
C ASP A 75 -18.70 -30.72 6.80
N VAL A 76 -18.28 -29.47 6.53
CA VAL A 76 -17.79 -28.52 7.53
C VAL A 76 -18.82 -27.42 7.71
N LEU A 77 -19.30 -27.24 8.95
CA LEU A 77 -20.22 -26.15 9.26
C LEU A 77 -19.52 -24.79 9.10
N LEU A 78 -20.25 -23.82 8.58
CA LEU A 78 -19.76 -22.45 8.45
C LEU A 78 -19.38 -21.87 9.81
N GLY A 79 -18.22 -21.21 9.87
CA GLY A 79 -17.70 -20.56 11.07
C GLY A 79 -17.07 -21.49 12.11
N THR A 80 -16.98 -22.80 11.85
CA THR A 80 -16.31 -23.74 12.79
C THR A 80 -14.80 -23.82 12.61
N LEU A 81 -14.26 -23.28 11.52
CA LEU A 81 -12.82 -23.14 11.29
C LEU A 81 -12.39 -21.73 11.66
N THR A 82 -11.49 -21.60 12.64
CA THR A 82 -10.85 -20.37 13.09
C THR A 82 -9.41 -20.29 12.59
N GLY A 83 -8.80 -19.11 12.67
CA GLY A 83 -7.40 -18.89 12.24
C GLY A 83 -6.42 -19.92 12.82
N ASP A 84 -6.51 -20.20 14.13
CA ASP A 84 -5.62 -21.17 14.81
C ASP A 84 -5.72 -22.62 14.28
N GLN A 85 -6.76 -22.94 13.51
CA GLN A 85 -6.95 -24.27 12.91
C GLN A 85 -6.38 -24.35 11.48
N VAL A 86 -5.95 -23.23 10.92
CA VAL A 86 -5.33 -23.11 9.60
C VAL A 86 -3.85 -22.88 9.82
N ALA A 87 -3.00 -23.74 9.25
CA ALA A 87 -1.56 -23.55 9.36
C ALA A 87 -1.09 -22.31 8.60
N ASP A 88 -0.10 -21.60 9.13
CA ASP A 88 0.48 -20.42 8.50
C ASP A 88 0.96 -20.75 7.07
N GLY A 89 0.53 -19.94 6.10
CA GLY A 89 0.84 -20.13 4.69
C GLY A 89 0.12 -21.29 4.00
N ALA A 90 -0.84 -21.95 4.65
CA ALA A 90 -1.63 -23.01 4.03
C ALA A 90 -2.63 -22.50 2.98
N LEU A 91 -2.97 -21.21 3.02
CA LEU A 91 -3.82 -20.54 2.04
C LEU A 91 -2.96 -19.65 1.15
N GLY A 92 -3.06 -19.84 -0.17
CA GLY A 92 -2.44 -19.01 -1.18
C GLY A 92 -3.46 -18.25 -2.03
N SER A 93 -2.97 -17.56 -3.06
CA SER A 93 -3.85 -16.79 -3.97
C SER A 93 -4.86 -17.64 -4.72
N ALA A 94 -4.57 -18.93 -4.96
CA ALA A 94 -5.49 -19.85 -5.62
C ALA A 94 -6.67 -20.27 -4.72
N ASP A 95 -6.56 -20.08 -3.40
CA ASP A 95 -7.58 -20.44 -2.42
C ASP A 95 -8.51 -19.26 -2.10
N LEU A 96 -8.14 -18.04 -2.51
CA LEU A 96 -8.92 -16.82 -2.34
C LEU A 96 -9.74 -16.57 -3.60
N ALA A 97 -11.05 -16.39 -3.43
CA ALA A 97 -11.92 -15.97 -4.53
C ALA A 97 -11.68 -14.49 -4.86
N ASP A 98 -11.94 -14.10 -6.11
CA ASP A 98 -11.83 -12.71 -6.53
C ASP A 98 -12.67 -11.80 -5.62
N ASN A 99 -12.06 -10.72 -5.14
CA ASN A 99 -12.65 -9.74 -4.22
C ASN A 99 -13.10 -10.30 -2.85
N SER A 100 -12.61 -11.48 -2.43
CA SER A 100 -12.97 -12.05 -1.13
C SER A 100 -12.29 -11.37 0.07
N VAL A 101 -11.23 -10.58 -0.17
CA VAL A 101 -10.52 -9.80 0.84
C VAL A 101 -10.90 -8.34 0.65
N GLY A 102 -11.75 -7.82 1.52
CA GLY A 102 -12.20 -6.44 1.50
C GLY A 102 -11.51 -5.57 2.56
N SER A 103 -12.02 -4.36 2.74
CA SER A 103 -11.48 -3.39 3.70
C SER A 103 -11.66 -3.80 5.17
N LEU A 104 -12.56 -4.73 5.47
CA LEU A 104 -12.76 -5.22 6.84
C LEU A 104 -11.72 -6.28 7.21
N GLU A 105 -11.20 -7.00 6.22
CA GLU A 105 -10.17 -8.03 6.40
C GLU A 105 -8.76 -7.43 6.44
N ILE A 106 -8.57 -6.25 5.85
CA ILE A 106 -7.29 -5.52 5.86
C ILE A 106 -7.26 -4.58 7.07
N GLN A 107 -6.42 -4.87 8.05
CA GLN A 107 -6.22 -4.00 9.20
C GLN A 107 -5.54 -2.69 8.80
N THR A 108 -5.71 -1.65 9.61
CA THR A 108 -4.93 -0.41 9.49
C THR A 108 -3.44 -0.73 9.50
N ASP A 109 -2.69 -0.15 8.57
CA ASP A 109 -1.26 -0.42 8.32
C ASP A 109 -0.95 -1.88 7.95
N GLY A 110 -1.95 -2.67 7.54
CA GLY A 110 -1.79 -4.08 7.17
C GLY A 110 -1.15 -4.32 5.80
N VAL A 111 -1.06 -3.28 4.96
CA VAL A 111 -0.37 -3.32 3.65
C VAL A 111 0.83 -2.39 3.73
N GLY A 112 2.03 -2.96 3.68
CA GLY A 112 3.28 -2.21 3.69
C GLY A 112 3.76 -1.85 2.28
N ALA A 113 4.84 -1.08 2.23
CA ALA A 113 5.43 -0.63 0.97
C ALA A 113 5.97 -1.79 0.10
N THR A 114 6.31 -2.94 0.71
CA THR A 114 6.78 -4.13 -0.04
C THR A 114 5.65 -4.88 -0.72
N GLU A 115 4.41 -4.70 -0.27
CA GLU A 115 3.23 -5.34 -0.83
C GLU A 115 2.67 -4.54 -2.02
N ILE A 116 2.98 -3.25 -2.11
CA ILE A 116 2.59 -2.37 -3.22
C ILE A 116 3.67 -2.40 -4.29
N ARG A 117 3.32 -2.86 -5.48
CA ARG A 117 4.27 -2.92 -6.60
C ARG A 117 4.45 -1.53 -7.22
N PRO A 118 5.62 -1.23 -7.81
CA PRO A 118 5.78 -0.01 -8.58
C PRO A 118 4.71 0.09 -9.67
N SER A 119 4.09 1.26 -9.79
CA SER A 119 3.05 1.57 -10.79
C SER A 119 1.77 0.73 -10.67
N SER A 120 1.51 0.10 -9.51
CA SER A 120 0.24 -0.59 -9.25
C SER A 120 -0.84 0.29 -8.64
N VAL A 121 -0.54 1.57 -8.42
CA VAL A 121 -1.49 2.59 -7.98
C VAL A 121 -1.54 3.66 -9.07
N ASP A 122 -2.70 3.82 -9.68
CA ASP A 122 -3.03 4.82 -10.67
C ASP A 122 -3.91 5.93 -10.07
N ALA A 123 -4.31 6.88 -10.93
CA ALA A 123 -5.07 8.04 -10.49
C ALA A 123 -6.51 7.70 -10.07
N ASP A 124 -7.10 6.62 -10.59
CA ASP A 124 -8.47 6.22 -10.26
C ASP A 124 -8.57 5.59 -8.85
N GLU A 125 -7.44 5.11 -8.33
CA GLU A 125 -7.30 4.51 -7.00
C GLU A 125 -6.99 5.55 -5.91
N LEU A 126 -6.64 6.78 -6.30
CA LEU A 126 -6.44 7.91 -5.40
C LEU A 126 -7.67 8.80 -5.39
N SER A 127 -8.33 8.93 -4.23
CA SER A 127 -9.43 9.88 -4.08
C SER A 127 -8.94 11.33 -4.23
N ASP A 128 -9.78 12.22 -4.75
CA ASP A 128 -9.50 13.66 -4.80
C ASP A 128 -9.12 14.19 -3.40
N GLY A 129 -7.93 14.78 -3.29
CA GLY A 129 -7.36 15.28 -2.02
C GLY A 129 -6.88 14.18 -1.06
N GLY A 130 -6.80 12.92 -1.52
CA GLY A 130 -6.26 11.80 -0.74
C GLY A 130 -4.74 11.85 -0.55
N VAL A 131 -4.04 12.62 -1.39
CA VAL A 131 -2.63 12.99 -1.19
C VAL A 131 -2.60 14.45 -0.77
N THR A 132 -2.03 14.71 0.39
CA THR A 132 -1.89 16.03 1.01
C THR A 132 -0.44 16.49 1.00
N GLU A 133 -0.19 17.73 1.42
CA GLU A 133 1.17 18.27 1.55
C GLU A 133 2.05 17.43 2.50
N ASP A 134 1.47 16.84 3.55
CA ASP A 134 2.19 16.02 4.52
C ASP A 134 2.63 14.66 3.92
N ASP A 135 1.97 14.20 2.86
CA ASP A 135 2.29 12.96 2.16
C ASP A 135 3.44 13.15 1.13
N LEU A 136 3.70 14.39 0.73
CA LEU A 136 4.73 14.73 -0.25
C LEU A 136 6.04 15.15 0.45
N GLY A 137 7.02 14.24 0.44
CA GLY A 137 8.36 14.54 0.93
C GLY A 137 9.04 15.67 0.15
N ALA A 138 9.97 16.38 0.79
CA ALA A 138 10.73 17.45 0.15
C ALA A 138 11.47 16.93 -1.11
N GLY A 139 11.22 17.59 -2.25
CA GLY A 139 11.81 17.21 -3.54
C GLY A 139 11.17 16.00 -4.22
N SER A 140 10.05 15.49 -3.71
CA SER A 140 9.29 14.39 -4.35
C SER A 140 8.61 14.79 -5.67
N VAL A 141 8.27 16.08 -5.81
CA VAL A 141 7.70 16.68 -7.02
C VAL A 141 8.76 17.59 -7.63
N GLY A 142 9.33 17.17 -8.76
CA GLY A 142 10.29 17.92 -9.55
C GLY A 142 9.66 18.51 -10.81
N GLY A 143 10.49 19.11 -11.67
CA GLY A 143 10.01 19.72 -12.91
C GLY A 143 9.45 18.72 -13.93
N SER A 144 9.80 17.44 -13.85
CA SER A 144 9.22 16.40 -14.72
C SER A 144 7.81 15.98 -14.29
N GLU A 145 7.44 16.24 -13.05
CA GLU A 145 6.13 15.91 -12.49
C GLU A 145 5.13 17.08 -12.63
N VAL A 146 5.59 18.24 -13.08
CA VAL A 146 4.78 19.44 -13.29
C VAL A 146 4.70 19.74 -14.78
N ASP A 147 3.51 19.61 -15.35
CA ASP A 147 3.29 19.89 -16.76
C ASP A 147 3.58 21.36 -17.10
N ASP A 148 4.14 21.60 -18.29
CA ASP A 148 4.39 22.95 -18.78
C ASP A 148 3.10 23.78 -18.80
N SER A 149 3.18 25.01 -18.29
CA SER A 149 2.05 25.95 -18.18
C SER A 149 0.91 25.50 -17.25
N SER A 150 1.08 24.44 -16.45
CA SER A 150 0.08 24.02 -15.46
C SER A 150 -0.01 24.97 -14.27
N LEU A 151 1.11 25.59 -13.88
CA LEU A 151 1.16 26.56 -12.79
C LEU A 151 0.74 27.94 -13.26
N THR A 152 -0.20 28.53 -12.53
CA THR A 152 -0.73 29.88 -12.73
C THR A 152 -0.37 30.78 -11.56
N GLY A 153 -0.70 32.08 -11.66
CA GLY A 153 -0.52 33.01 -10.54
C GLY A 153 -1.36 32.67 -9.31
N ALA A 154 -2.40 31.82 -9.42
CA ALA A 154 -3.17 31.38 -8.26
C ALA A 154 -2.45 30.29 -7.44
N ASP A 155 -1.54 29.55 -8.08
CA ASP A 155 -0.77 28.46 -7.45
C ASP A 155 0.48 29.00 -6.72
N ILE A 156 0.83 30.25 -6.98
CA ILE A 156 1.96 30.94 -6.37
C ILE A 156 1.45 31.84 -5.25
N ALA A 157 1.85 31.56 -4.01
CA ALA A 157 1.52 32.42 -2.88
C ALA A 157 2.02 33.86 -3.10
N ASN A 158 1.24 34.85 -2.65
CA ASN A 158 1.68 36.24 -2.63
C ASN A 158 2.98 36.36 -1.83
N ASP A 159 3.95 37.10 -2.38
CA ASP A 159 5.31 37.25 -1.84
C ASP A 159 6.09 35.92 -1.70
N GLY A 160 5.58 34.82 -2.27
CA GLY A 160 6.21 33.50 -2.23
C GLY A 160 7.41 33.36 -3.17
N LEU A 161 7.54 34.27 -4.15
CA LEU A 161 8.70 34.37 -5.02
C LEU A 161 9.47 35.65 -4.73
N SER A 162 10.78 35.51 -4.68
CA SER A 162 11.74 36.59 -4.53
C SER A 162 12.72 36.60 -5.70
N MET A 163 13.53 37.65 -5.77
CA MET A 163 14.56 37.77 -6.81
C MET A 163 15.64 36.68 -6.75
N SER A 164 15.74 35.89 -5.66
CA SER A 164 16.62 34.71 -5.63
C SER A 164 16.03 33.48 -6.30
N ASP A 165 14.71 33.43 -6.50
CA ASP A 165 14.00 32.27 -7.04
C ASP A 165 13.94 32.31 -8.58
N ILE A 166 14.25 33.46 -9.18
CA ILE A 166 14.39 33.62 -10.63
C ILE A 166 15.73 33.01 -11.06
N VAL A 167 15.69 31.74 -11.47
CA VAL A 167 16.83 31.03 -12.07
C VAL A 167 16.80 31.22 -13.59
N GLY A 168 17.91 31.62 -14.19
CA GLY A 168 18.01 31.70 -15.65
C GLY A 168 19.03 32.68 -16.20
N GLY A 169 19.49 33.65 -15.41
CA GLY A 169 20.46 34.61 -15.91
C GLY A 169 21.07 35.44 -14.80
N GLY A 170 22.37 35.18 -14.57
CA GLY A 170 23.01 35.46 -13.30
C GLY A 170 22.74 36.85 -12.75
N THR A 171 22.38 36.88 -11.46
CA THR A 171 22.23 38.15 -10.74
C THR A 171 23.60 38.80 -10.64
N THR A 172 23.79 39.93 -11.30
CA THR A 172 25.04 40.68 -11.25
C THR A 172 24.83 41.99 -10.52
N ASN A 173 25.61 42.21 -9.46
CA ASN A 173 25.77 43.55 -8.92
C ASN A 173 26.73 44.31 -9.83
N GLY A 174 26.28 45.43 -10.38
CA GLY A 174 27.05 46.26 -11.28
C GLY A 174 26.98 47.73 -10.88
N HIS A 175 27.68 48.55 -11.65
CA HIS A 175 27.66 49.99 -11.52
C HIS A 175 27.36 50.60 -12.87
N VAL A 176 26.54 51.66 -12.87
CA VAL A 176 26.23 52.43 -14.09
C VAL A 176 26.71 53.86 -13.92
N GLY A 177 27.39 54.36 -14.95
CA GLY A 177 27.81 55.74 -15.06
C GLY A 177 27.48 56.28 -16.46
N PHE A 178 27.07 57.53 -16.53
CA PHE A 178 26.79 58.24 -17.76
C PHE A 178 27.17 59.72 -17.65
N SER A 179 27.68 60.24 -18.76
CA SER A 179 27.89 61.69 -18.93
C SER A 179 26.54 62.41 -19.04
N PRO A 180 26.47 63.73 -18.77
CA PRO A 180 25.25 64.51 -18.89
C PRO A 180 24.51 64.29 -20.22
N ILE A 181 23.24 63.91 -20.15
CA ILE A 181 22.38 63.64 -21.30
C ILE A 181 21.47 64.84 -21.51
N SER A 182 21.41 65.40 -22.71
CA SER A 182 20.47 66.49 -23.03
C SER A 182 19.02 66.00 -22.95
N ASN A 183 18.10 66.88 -22.61
CA ASN A 183 16.67 66.55 -22.56
C ASN A 183 16.18 65.97 -23.91
N GLY A 184 15.35 64.92 -23.86
CA GLY A 184 14.81 64.25 -25.03
C GLY A 184 15.78 63.29 -25.73
N ARG A 185 16.91 62.95 -25.09
CA ARG A 185 17.91 62.04 -25.65
C ARG A 185 18.06 60.79 -24.80
N CYS A 186 18.44 59.71 -25.47
CA CYS A 186 18.78 58.44 -24.85
C CYS A 186 20.22 58.05 -25.19
N LEU A 187 20.84 57.33 -24.27
CA LEU A 187 22.18 56.75 -24.38
C LEU A 187 22.06 55.25 -24.13
N GLU A 188 22.61 54.45 -25.04
CA GLU A 188 22.78 53.02 -24.79
C GLU A 188 24.04 52.80 -23.96
N VAL A 189 23.92 51.95 -22.94
CA VAL A 189 25.02 51.53 -22.09
C VAL A 189 25.10 50.01 -22.08
N SER A 190 26.32 49.50 -22.16
CA SER A 190 26.60 48.07 -22.01
C SER A 190 27.04 47.81 -20.58
N LEU A 191 26.37 46.89 -19.91
CA LEU A 191 26.65 46.50 -18.54
C LEU A 191 27.23 45.08 -18.54
N GLY A 192 28.37 44.89 -17.87
CA GLY A 192 28.94 43.56 -17.67
C GLY A 192 28.05 42.74 -16.75
N ILE A 193 27.71 41.52 -17.17
CA ILE A 193 26.94 40.56 -16.37
C ILE A 193 27.71 39.24 -16.25
N ASN A 194 27.54 38.55 -15.13
CA ASN A 194 28.05 37.19 -14.93
C ASN A 194 26.95 36.20 -15.30
N GLY A 195 26.87 35.84 -16.58
CA GLY A 195 25.85 34.93 -17.11
C GLY A 195 25.01 35.55 -18.22
N GLY A 196 23.88 34.91 -18.53
CA GLY A 196 22.94 35.31 -19.57
C GLY A 196 23.30 34.77 -20.95
N THR A 197 22.26 34.36 -21.69
CA THR A 197 22.37 33.94 -23.10
C THR A 197 21.86 35.01 -24.05
N ALA A 198 22.30 34.96 -25.30
CA ALA A 198 21.85 35.93 -26.29
C ALA A 198 20.33 35.82 -26.48
N GLY A 199 19.61 36.91 -26.26
CA GLY A 199 18.15 36.96 -26.32
C GLY A 199 17.44 36.99 -24.97
N ASP A 200 18.16 36.81 -23.85
CA ASP A 200 17.56 36.92 -22.52
C ASP A 200 17.01 38.34 -22.28
N GLY A 201 15.87 38.40 -21.58
CA GLY A 201 15.31 39.63 -21.02
C GLY A 201 16.19 40.17 -19.88
N VAL A 202 16.20 41.51 -19.72
CA VAL A 202 17.03 42.17 -18.70
C VAL A 202 16.16 43.06 -17.81
N VAL A 203 16.14 42.78 -16.51
CA VAL A 203 15.55 43.64 -15.49
C VAL A 203 16.65 44.28 -14.65
N ILE A 204 16.61 45.61 -14.54
CA ILE A 204 17.59 46.39 -13.80
C ILE A 204 16.89 47.11 -12.66
N THR A 205 17.43 46.96 -11.46
CA THR A 205 16.99 47.72 -10.28
C THR A 205 18.13 48.62 -9.81
N THR A 206 17.83 49.89 -9.54
CA THR A 206 18.80 50.84 -8.97
C THR A 206 18.82 50.73 -7.46
N LYS A 207 20.01 50.75 -6.86
CA LYS A 207 20.19 50.85 -5.39
C LYS A 207 20.48 52.28 -4.92
N GLY A 208 20.65 53.21 -5.86
CA GLY A 208 20.82 54.65 -5.59
C GLY A 208 19.72 55.48 -6.22
N ASP A 209 19.72 56.78 -5.92
CA ASP A 209 18.72 57.74 -6.40
C ASP A 209 18.95 58.10 -7.87
N MET A 210 17.99 57.72 -8.71
CA MET A 210 17.96 58.16 -10.10
C MET A 210 17.53 59.64 -10.16
N PRO A 211 18.21 60.50 -10.94
CA PRO A 211 17.78 61.88 -11.13
C PRO A 211 16.35 61.96 -11.67
N ASN A 212 15.58 62.93 -11.19
CA ASN A 212 14.20 63.14 -11.62
C ASN A 212 14.10 63.25 -13.15
N GLY A 213 13.21 62.46 -13.75
CA GLY A 213 12.98 62.45 -15.19
C GLY A 213 14.04 61.68 -16.01
N VAL A 214 14.98 60.99 -15.35
CA VAL A 214 15.88 60.03 -16.01
C VAL A 214 15.39 58.62 -15.78
N PHE A 215 15.36 57.81 -16.84
CA PHE A 215 14.91 56.42 -16.81
C PHE A 215 16.03 55.50 -17.27
N LEU A 216 16.18 54.35 -16.60
CA LEU A 216 17.07 53.26 -16.97
C LEU A 216 16.24 52.00 -17.12
N TYR A 217 16.35 51.33 -18.25
CA TYR A 217 15.74 50.01 -18.45
C TYR A 217 16.68 49.13 -19.25
N GLY A 218 16.69 47.84 -18.92
CA GLY A 218 17.37 46.82 -19.71
C GLY A 218 16.59 46.54 -20.99
N THR A 219 17.29 46.14 -22.05
CA THR A 219 16.65 45.75 -23.31
C THR A 219 16.81 44.27 -23.56
N GLU A 220 18.04 43.82 -23.73
CA GLU A 220 18.37 42.43 -24.06
C GLU A 220 19.81 42.11 -23.63
N VAL A 221 20.13 40.82 -23.55
CA VAL A 221 21.50 40.33 -23.58
C VAL A 221 21.90 40.10 -25.03
N PRO A 222 22.72 40.97 -25.67
CA PRO A 222 23.15 40.75 -27.06
C PRO A 222 24.16 39.61 -27.22
N ALA A 223 24.93 39.32 -26.17
CA ALA A 223 25.96 38.29 -26.16
C ALA A 223 26.26 37.87 -24.72
N PRO A 224 26.75 36.64 -24.48
CA PRO A 224 27.11 36.18 -23.14
C PRO A 224 28.04 37.17 -22.42
N GLY A 225 27.68 37.50 -21.19
CA GLY A 225 28.48 38.39 -20.33
C GLY A 225 28.23 39.89 -20.50
N THR A 226 27.34 40.31 -21.41
CA THR A 226 26.98 41.72 -21.60
C THR A 226 25.47 41.89 -21.69
N ALA A 227 24.90 42.78 -20.87
CA ALA A 227 23.53 43.27 -21.00
C ALA A 227 23.52 44.66 -21.65
N LYS A 228 22.55 44.93 -22.51
CA LYS A 228 22.26 46.29 -22.98
C LYS A 228 21.22 46.94 -22.07
N ALA A 229 21.43 48.22 -21.80
CA ALA A 229 20.45 49.07 -21.16
C ALA A 229 20.40 50.42 -21.85
N VAL A 230 19.29 51.12 -21.70
CA VAL A 230 19.09 52.44 -22.26
C VAL A 230 18.80 53.41 -21.13
N ILE A 231 19.48 54.56 -21.17
CA ILE A 231 19.28 55.67 -20.25
C ILE A 231 18.70 56.83 -21.02
N CYS A 232 17.48 57.24 -20.69
CA CYS A 232 16.80 58.35 -21.33
C CYS A 232 16.60 59.50 -20.35
N ASN A 233 16.91 60.72 -20.77
CA ASN A 233 16.60 61.92 -20.00
C ASN A 233 15.39 62.65 -20.58
N MET A 234 14.32 62.71 -19.80
CA MET A 234 13.07 63.43 -20.08
C MET A 234 12.74 64.48 -19.02
N SER A 235 13.74 64.96 -18.27
CA SER A 235 13.55 65.88 -17.14
C SER A 235 13.21 67.32 -17.52
N GLY A 236 13.26 67.69 -18.80
CA GLY A 236 13.11 69.07 -19.26
C GLY A 236 14.42 69.90 -19.21
N ALA A 237 15.49 69.36 -18.64
CA ALA A 237 16.83 69.97 -18.61
C ALA A 237 17.91 68.93 -18.91
N THR A 238 19.19 69.33 -19.02
CA THR A 238 20.31 68.38 -19.13
C THR A 238 20.49 67.63 -17.80
N SER A 239 20.64 66.31 -17.84
CA SER A 239 20.79 65.49 -16.64
C SER A 239 22.13 65.76 -15.94
N PRO A 240 22.21 65.60 -14.62
CA PRO A 240 23.50 65.56 -13.95
C PRO A 240 24.31 64.33 -14.40
N GLN A 241 25.63 64.40 -14.26
CA GLN A 241 26.52 63.26 -14.46
C GLN A 241 26.32 62.25 -13.34
N ILE A 242 26.29 60.96 -13.68
CA ILE A 242 26.41 59.86 -12.73
C ILE A 242 27.70 59.12 -13.05
N THR A 243 28.56 58.92 -12.05
CA THR A 243 29.82 58.22 -12.26
C THR A 243 29.78 56.77 -11.82
N ASP A 244 29.04 56.45 -10.75
CA ASP A 244 29.14 55.15 -10.09
C ASP A 244 27.86 54.76 -9.32
N MET A 245 26.72 54.68 -10.01
CA MET A 245 25.47 54.29 -9.35
C MET A 245 25.36 52.76 -9.27
N PRO A 246 25.18 52.18 -8.07
CA PRO A 246 25.03 50.74 -7.92
C PRO A 246 23.69 50.27 -8.49
N VAL A 247 23.74 49.21 -9.30
CA VAL A 247 22.59 48.54 -9.90
C VAL A 247 22.65 47.04 -9.65
N ARG A 248 21.49 46.39 -9.67
CA ARG A 248 21.38 44.94 -9.74
C ARG A 248 20.70 44.58 -11.04
N ILE A 249 21.34 43.68 -11.79
CA ILE A 249 20.92 43.24 -13.10
C ILE A 249 20.52 41.77 -12.97
N HIS A 250 19.30 41.47 -13.38
CA HIS A 250 18.77 40.12 -13.51
C HIS A 250 18.52 39.84 -14.98
N THR A 251 18.94 38.66 -15.45
CA THR A 251 18.57 38.19 -16.78
C THR A 251 17.75 36.92 -16.65
N PHE A 252 16.83 36.71 -17.57
CA PHE A 252 15.99 35.52 -17.61
C PHE A 252 15.63 35.20 -19.05
N HIS A 253 15.39 33.92 -19.29
CA HIS A 253 15.01 33.39 -20.59
C HIS A 253 13.53 33.64 -20.88
#